data_AF-A0A1J5JKK7-F1
#
_entry.id   AF-A0A1J5JKK7-F1
#
_cell.length_a   1.000
_cell.length_b   1.000
_cell.length_c   1.000
_cell.angle_alpha   90.00
_cell.angle_beta   90.00
_cell.angle_gamma   90.00
#
_symmetry.space_group_name_H-M   'P 1'
#
loop_
_entity.id
_entity.type
_entity.pdbx_description
1 polymer ?
#
loop_
_entity_poly.entity_id
_entity_poly.type
_entity_poly.pdbx_seq_one_letter_code
_entity_poly.pdbx_strand_id
1 'polypeptide(L)'
;VVAAARAAGAEPGAGGPVVTLSRSLIVPFLQFSPRREARERAWRAWGARGANGNDFDNRAIAAEILALRAERALLLGYASFADYKLEPEMAKTPAAVRDLLERVWAPAKAQAEADAVVLSAMMAADGVNGPLEPWDWRYYSETRRQAEHDLDEAALKPYFSLDAMIAAAFDCAKRLFGLEFRALDVALYHPDARAWEVTRDGAHLAVFIGDYFARGSKRSGAWCSAFRRQRKLGGEVRPVVVNVCNFAKGEPTLLSFDDARTLFHEFGHALHQMLSDVTYGFISGTSVARDFVELPSQLFEHWLEVPQVLERHARHWQSGAPMPADMRQRLLAAATYDQGFATVEFVASALVDLAFHEGVAPADPMVMQAEVLAQLGIPRAIGMRHATPHFAHVFSSDGYACGYYSYMWSEVMDADAFAAFIEAGDAFDPTVAARLERCILSAGGSDEAEALYRAFRGRMPGVEALLKGR
;
A
#
# COMPACT_ATOMS: atom_id res chain seq x y z
N VAL A 1 9.89 -16.42 9.26
CA VAL A 1 11.17 -15.65 9.36
C VAL A 1 12.39 -16.48 8.99
N VAL A 2 12.69 -17.60 9.68
CA VAL A 2 13.93 -18.38 9.46
C VAL A 2 14.15 -18.83 8.02
N ALA A 3 13.13 -19.42 7.38
CA ALA A 3 13.23 -19.87 5.99
C ALA A 3 13.54 -18.71 5.02
N ALA A 4 12.83 -17.59 5.16
CA ALA A 4 13.07 -16.39 4.36
C ALA A 4 14.46 -15.79 4.60
N ALA A 5 14.95 -15.79 5.85
CA ALA A 5 16.30 -15.32 6.15
C ALA A 5 17.40 -16.24 5.57
N ARG A 6 17.18 -17.56 5.55
CA ARG A 6 18.08 -18.52 4.89
C ARG A 6 18.09 -18.33 3.38
N ALA A 7 16.92 -18.13 2.78
CA ALA A 7 16.79 -17.87 1.34
C ALA A 7 17.50 -16.56 0.96
N ALA A 8 17.30 -15.49 1.74
CA ALA A 8 18.03 -14.23 1.54
C ALA A 8 19.56 -14.40 1.71
N GLY A 9 19.98 -15.27 2.62
CA GLY A 9 21.39 -15.62 2.84
C GLY A 9 22.00 -16.58 1.82
N ALA A 10 21.22 -17.09 0.86
CA ALA A 10 21.73 -17.94 -0.23
C ALA A 10 22.36 -17.11 -1.36
N GLU A 11 22.21 -15.78 -1.34
CA GLU A 11 22.95 -14.90 -2.25
C GLU A 11 24.47 -15.03 -2.00
N PRO A 12 25.30 -15.08 -3.06
CA PRO A 12 26.75 -15.25 -2.92
C PRO A 12 27.37 -14.20 -1.99
N GLY A 13 28.10 -14.65 -0.96
CA GLY A 13 28.87 -13.78 -0.06
C GLY A 13 28.23 -13.47 1.30
N ALA A 14 27.00 -13.93 1.57
CA ALA A 14 26.27 -13.61 2.81
C ALA A 14 26.74 -14.39 4.08
N GLY A 15 27.41 -15.54 3.92
CA GLY A 15 28.01 -16.29 5.03
C GLY A 15 27.04 -16.89 6.07
N GLY A 16 25.73 -16.86 5.82
CA GLY A 16 24.69 -17.36 6.73
C GLY A 16 23.32 -16.72 6.49
N PRO A 17 22.31 -16.99 7.34
CA PRO A 17 20.99 -16.36 7.23
C PRO A 17 21.08 -14.84 7.37
N VAL A 18 20.38 -14.10 6.50
CA VAL A 18 20.38 -12.63 6.45
C VAL A 18 18.97 -12.11 6.70
N VAL A 19 18.84 -11.12 7.60
CA VAL A 19 17.62 -10.31 7.72
C VAL A 19 17.80 -9.09 6.82
N THR A 20 17.15 -9.12 5.65
CA THR A 20 17.13 -7.96 4.75
C THR A 20 16.20 -6.88 5.28
N LEU A 21 16.35 -5.67 4.75
CA LEU A 21 15.51 -4.53 5.10
C LEU A 21 14.19 -4.46 4.32
N SER A 22 13.85 -5.50 3.52
CA SER A 22 12.56 -5.56 2.82
C SER A 22 11.43 -5.77 3.84
N ARG A 23 10.29 -5.11 3.63
CA ARG A 23 9.14 -5.19 4.56
C ARG A 23 8.71 -6.64 4.83
N SER A 24 8.65 -7.49 3.80
CA SER A 24 8.26 -8.90 3.92
C SER A 24 9.23 -9.78 4.73
N LEU A 25 10.38 -9.25 5.17
CA LEU A 25 11.27 -9.94 6.12
C LEU A 25 11.52 -9.14 7.41
N ILE A 26 11.79 -7.85 7.33
CA ILE A 26 12.10 -7.02 8.51
C ILE A 26 10.90 -6.89 9.44
N VAL A 27 9.68 -6.73 8.92
CA VAL A 27 8.47 -6.58 9.76
C VAL A 27 8.17 -7.87 10.51
N PRO A 28 8.12 -9.05 9.85
CA PRO A 28 8.02 -10.34 10.56
C PRO A 28 9.16 -10.58 11.55
N PHE A 29 10.40 -10.15 11.24
CA PHE A 29 11.50 -10.27 12.19
C PHE A 29 11.25 -9.45 13.47
N LEU A 30 10.72 -8.22 13.34
CA LEU A 30 10.36 -7.38 14.49
C LEU A 30 9.15 -7.91 15.26
N GLN A 31 8.21 -8.58 14.61
CA GLN A 31 7.03 -9.20 15.25
C GLN A 31 7.40 -10.46 16.04
N PHE A 32 8.23 -11.35 15.48
CA PHE A 32 8.40 -12.71 16.02
C PHE A 32 9.75 -12.96 16.71
N SER A 33 10.73 -12.06 16.61
CA SER A 33 12.02 -12.27 17.27
C SER A 33 11.94 -11.97 18.78
N PRO A 34 12.18 -12.95 19.68
CA PRO A 34 12.18 -12.70 21.12
C PRO A 34 13.43 -11.93 21.58
N ARG A 35 14.44 -11.78 20.71
CA ARG A 35 15.69 -11.10 21.06
C ARG A 35 15.59 -9.59 20.85
N ARG A 36 15.30 -8.84 21.92
CA ARG A 36 15.14 -7.37 21.90
C ARG A 36 16.33 -6.64 21.28
N GLU A 37 17.55 -6.99 21.67
CA GLU A 37 18.80 -6.42 21.11
C GLU A 37 18.91 -6.59 19.58
N ALA A 38 18.41 -7.71 19.05
CA ALA A 38 18.42 -7.98 17.63
C ALA A 38 17.33 -7.19 16.91
N ARG A 39 16.15 -7.04 17.53
CA ARG A 39 15.08 -6.14 17.04
C ARG A 39 15.55 -4.70 16.98
N GLU A 40 16.23 -4.21 18.02
CA GLU A 40 16.79 -2.86 18.06
C GLU A 40 17.78 -2.63 16.91
N ARG A 41 18.77 -3.52 16.76
CA ARG A 41 19.75 -3.44 15.66
C ARG A 41 19.07 -3.43 14.29
N ALA A 42 18.10 -4.32 14.10
CA ALA A 42 17.37 -4.44 12.85
C ALA A 42 16.53 -3.20 12.55
N TRP A 43 15.82 -2.66 13.54
CA TRP A 43 15.02 -1.43 13.41
C TRP A 43 15.90 -0.21 13.12
N ARG A 44 17.02 -0.05 13.82
CA ARG A 44 17.97 1.05 13.56
C ARG A 44 18.56 0.98 12.15
N ALA A 45 18.95 -0.22 11.70
CA ALA A 45 19.42 -0.42 10.33
C ALA A 45 18.31 -0.13 9.31
N TRP A 46 17.06 -0.48 9.63
CA TRP A 46 15.89 -0.19 8.80
C TRP A 46 15.64 1.32 8.70
N GLY A 47 15.70 2.08 9.79
CA GLY A 47 15.52 3.53 9.78
C GLY A 47 16.69 4.32 9.16
N ALA A 48 17.92 3.79 9.21
CA ALA A 48 19.12 4.48 8.74
C ALA A 48 19.37 4.39 7.22
N ARG A 49 18.48 3.74 6.44
CA ARG A 49 18.64 3.67 4.98
C ARG A 49 18.71 5.08 4.39
N GLY A 50 19.72 5.32 3.55
CA GLY A 50 19.92 6.65 2.94
C GLY A 50 20.48 7.71 3.91
N ALA A 51 20.83 7.36 5.15
CA ALA A 51 21.44 8.29 6.12
C ALA A 51 22.63 7.63 6.82
N ASN A 52 23.68 7.34 6.05
CA ASN A 52 24.81 6.51 6.45
C ASN A 52 26.17 7.20 6.31
N GLY A 53 26.20 8.47 5.84
CA GLY A 53 27.43 9.25 5.69
C GLY A 53 28.39 8.74 4.62
N ASN A 54 27.91 7.95 3.66
CA ASN A 54 28.70 7.44 2.54
C ASN A 54 28.08 7.86 1.19
N ASP A 55 28.57 7.29 0.08
CA ASP A 55 28.12 7.61 -1.28
C ASP A 55 26.63 7.30 -1.55
N PHE A 56 25.95 6.60 -0.63
CA PHE A 56 24.52 6.28 -0.67
C PHE A 56 23.71 7.10 0.35
N ASP A 57 24.23 8.22 0.85
CA ASP A 57 23.51 9.16 1.70
C ASP A 57 22.63 10.10 0.86
N ASN A 58 21.34 10.14 1.17
CA ASN A 58 20.32 10.87 0.42
C ASN A 58 19.91 12.19 1.09
N ARG A 59 20.48 12.57 2.24
CA ARG A 59 20.04 13.77 2.97
C ARG A 59 20.29 15.05 2.19
N ALA A 60 21.49 15.19 1.60
CA ALA A 60 21.82 16.34 0.76
C ALA A 60 20.98 16.37 -0.53
N ILE A 61 20.74 15.20 -1.13
CA ILE A 61 19.88 15.05 -2.32
C ILE A 61 18.44 15.49 -1.99
N ALA A 62 17.90 15.08 -0.84
CA ALA A 62 16.56 15.48 -0.42
C ALA A 62 16.47 17.01 -0.23
N ALA A 63 17.47 17.63 0.38
CA ALA A 63 17.52 19.09 0.56
C ALA A 63 17.52 19.84 -0.78
N GLU A 64 18.35 19.39 -1.73
CA GLU A 64 18.43 19.95 -3.07
C GLU A 64 17.11 19.80 -3.84
N ILE A 65 16.47 18.62 -3.76
CA ILE A 65 15.16 18.38 -4.39
C ILE A 65 14.10 19.36 -3.86
N LEU A 66 14.03 19.57 -2.54
CA LEU A 66 13.06 20.51 -1.96
C LEU A 66 13.33 21.95 -2.40
N ALA A 67 14.59 22.37 -2.45
CA ALA A 67 14.97 23.70 -2.94
C ALA A 67 14.56 23.89 -4.41
N LEU A 68 14.85 22.93 -5.28
CA LEU A 68 14.49 22.97 -6.70
C LEU A 68 12.98 22.93 -6.92
N ARG A 69 12.23 22.20 -6.08
CA ARG A 69 10.76 22.18 -6.12
C ARG A 69 10.16 23.54 -5.76
N ALA A 70 10.67 24.17 -4.70
CA ALA A 70 10.25 25.51 -4.31
C ALA A 70 10.58 26.54 -5.40
N GLU A 71 11.80 26.51 -5.95
CA GLU A 71 12.20 27.39 -7.06
C GLU A 71 11.30 27.20 -8.28
N ARG A 72 11.02 25.96 -8.70
CA ARG A 72 10.13 25.67 -9.82
C ARG A 72 8.74 26.26 -9.60
N ALA A 73 8.17 26.11 -8.40
CA ALA A 73 6.84 26.63 -8.10
C ALA A 73 6.79 28.16 -8.20
N LEU A 74 7.81 28.85 -7.66
CA LEU A 74 7.94 30.31 -7.75
C LEU A 74 8.08 30.78 -9.21
N LEU A 75 8.88 30.09 -10.02
CA LEU A 75 9.06 30.39 -11.45
C LEU A 75 7.75 30.25 -12.24
N LEU A 76 6.87 29.35 -11.80
CA LEU A 76 5.55 29.14 -12.40
C LEU A 76 4.46 30.06 -11.83
N GLY A 77 4.80 30.94 -10.87
CA GLY A 77 3.87 31.91 -10.29
C GLY A 77 3.04 31.40 -9.10
N TYR A 78 3.36 30.23 -8.55
CA TYR A 78 2.70 29.68 -7.36
C TYR A 78 3.42 30.12 -6.08
N ALA A 79 2.68 30.18 -4.97
CA ALA A 79 3.23 30.59 -3.67
C ALA A 79 4.11 29.51 -3.03
N SER A 80 3.86 28.24 -3.32
CA SER A 80 4.63 27.10 -2.83
C SER A 80 4.55 25.90 -3.78
N PHE A 81 5.40 24.90 -3.56
CA PHE A 81 5.29 23.64 -4.31
C PHE A 81 3.97 22.93 -4.05
N ALA A 82 3.43 23.01 -2.83
CA ALA A 82 2.14 22.44 -2.49
C ALA A 82 1.00 23.08 -3.29
N ASP A 83 0.98 24.41 -3.45
CA ASP A 83 -0.04 25.10 -4.27
C ASP A 83 0.04 24.67 -5.74
N TYR A 84 1.25 24.61 -6.31
CA TYR A 84 1.48 24.12 -7.67
C TYR A 84 0.99 22.68 -7.85
N LYS A 85 1.33 21.82 -6.89
CA LYS A 85 1.15 20.38 -7.02
C LYS A 85 -0.30 19.96 -6.78
N LEU A 86 -1.04 20.66 -5.91
CA LEU A 86 -2.40 20.31 -5.51
C LEU A 86 -3.49 20.90 -6.41
N GLU A 87 -3.21 21.94 -7.20
CA GLU A 87 -4.18 22.56 -8.12
C GLU A 87 -4.93 21.55 -9.02
N PRO A 88 -4.26 20.57 -9.68
CA PRO A 88 -4.95 19.57 -10.50
C PRO A 88 -5.56 18.42 -9.69
N GLU A 89 -5.23 18.29 -8.40
CA GLU A 89 -5.69 17.18 -7.55
C GLU A 89 -7.12 17.46 -7.01
N MET A 90 -7.78 16.46 -6.43
CA MET A 90 -9.12 16.63 -5.84
C MET A 90 -9.10 17.52 -4.59
N ALA A 91 -8.04 17.46 -3.79
CA ALA A 91 -7.91 18.27 -2.58
C ALA A 91 -7.77 19.77 -2.85
N LYS A 92 -7.26 20.15 -4.04
CA LYS A 92 -7.04 21.51 -4.56
C LYS A 92 -6.06 22.39 -3.77
N THR A 93 -6.02 22.31 -2.44
CA THR A 93 -5.29 23.25 -1.59
C THR A 93 -4.54 22.55 -0.45
N PRO A 94 -3.39 23.09 -0.01
CA PRO A 94 -2.64 22.56 1.14
C PRO A 94 -3.48 22.53 2.42
N ALA A 95 -4.34 23.55 2.62
CA ALA A 95 -5.23 23.65 3.78
C ALA A 95 -6.25 22.49 3.84
N ALA A 96 -6.86 22.11 2.71
CA ALA A 96 -7.78 20.99 2.67
C ALA A 96 -7.08 19.65 2.99
N VAL A 97 -5.84 19.47 2.52
CA VAL A 97 -5.02 18.30 2.86
C VAL A 97 -4.72 18.26 4.36
N ARG A 98 -4.28 19.38 4.93
CA ARG A 98 -4.00 19.53 6.36
C ARG A 98 -5.22 19.21 7.22
N ASP A 99 -6.38 19.81 6.89
CA ASP A 99 -7.63 19.60 7.61
C ASP A 99 -8.05 18.12 7.63
N LEU A 100 -7.90 17.41 6.51
CA LEU A 100 -8.16 15.96 6.45
C LEU A 100 -7.21 15.20 7.38
N LEU A 101 -5.90 15.43 7.25
CA LEU A 101 -4.89 14.70 8.00
C LEU A 101 -5.00 14.94 9.51
N GLU A 102 -5.26 16.18 9.94
CA GLU A 102 -5.39 16.53 11.36
C GLU A 102 -6.66 15.96 12.01
N ARG A 103 -7.78 15.86 11.27
CA ARG A 103 -9.01 15.20 11.73
C ARG A 103 -8.79 13.71 12.02
N VAL A 104 -7.92 13.06 11.25
CA VAL A 104 -7.56 11.65 11.42
C VAL A 104 -6.50 11.47 12.50
N TRP A 105 -5.54 12.40 12.59
CA TRP A 105 -4.43 12.37 13.54
C TRP A 105 -4.92 12.25 14.99
N ALA A 106 -5.86 13.09 15.41
CA ALA A 106 -6.31 13.16 16.79
C ALA A 106 -6.87 11.83 17.35
N PRO A 107 -7.88 11.18 16.73
CA PRO A 107 -8.38 9.89 17.22
C PRO A 107 -7.34 8.77 17.08
N ALA A 108 -6.55 8.76 15.99
CA ALA A 108 -5.51 7.75 15.77
C ALA A 108 -4.43 7.78 16.87
N LYS A 109 -3.97 8.98 17.22
CA LYS A 109 -2.98 9.19 18.29
C LYS A 109 -3.53 8.74 19.64
N ALA A 110 -4.77 9.08 19.95
CA ALA A 110 -5.41 8.67 21.20
C ALA A 110 -5.50 7.13 21.31
N GLN A 111 -5.88 6.45 20.21
CA GLN A 111 -5.91 4.99 20.18
C GLN A 111 -4.50 4.38 20.30
N ALA A 112 -3.51 4.94 19.60
CA ALA A 112 -2.13 4.49 19.72
C ALA A 112 -1.57 4.68 21.14
N GLU A 113 -1.89 5.78 21.81
CA GLU A 113 -1.48 5.99 23.21
C GLU A 113 -2.14 4.99 24.17
N ALA A 114 -3.42 4.66 23.95
CA ALA A 114 -4.10 3.62 24.71
C ALA A 114 -3.45 2.24 24.49
N ASP A 115 -3.14 1.89 23.25
CA ASP A 115 -2.42 0.67 22.91
C ASP A 115 -1.03 0.63 23.57
N ALA A 116 -0.30 1.74 23.54
CA ALA A 116 1.03 1.84 24.15
C ALA A 116 1.02 1.52 25.66
N VAL A 117 -0.05 1.86 26.39
CA VAL A 117 -0.22 1.51 27.80
C VAL A 117 -0.28 -0.02 27.97
N VAL A 118 -1.08 -0.69 27.14
CA VAL A 118 -1.21 -2.16 27.16
C VAL A 118 0.14 -2.81 26.83
N LEU A 119 0.78 -2.38 25.74
CA LEU A 119 2.06 -2.94 25.31
C LEU A 119 3.17 -2.72 26.35
N SER A 120 3.18 -1.57 27.03
CA SER A 120 4.14 -1.29 28.11
C SER A 120 3.93 -2.20 29.32
N ALA A 121 2.67 -2.51 29.67
CA ALA A 121 2.36 -3.43 30.76
C ALA A 121 2.82 -4.87 30.43
N MET A 122 2.62 -5.32 29.18
CA MET A 122 3.11 -6.61 28.71
C MET A 122 4.63 -6.68 28.73
N MET A 123 5.30 -5.61 28.30
CA MET A 123 6.76 -5.51 28.34
C MET A 123 7.32 -5.58 29.76
N ALA A 124 6.67 -4.92 30.71
CA ALA A 124 7.04 -5.00 32.13
C ALA A 124 6.84 -6.41 32.70
N ALA A 125 5.78 -7.11 32.30
CA ALA A 125 5.51 -8.49 32.72
C ALA A 125 6.58 -9.48 32.21
N ASP A 126 7.18 -9.21 31.05
CA ASP A 126 8.33 -9.95 30.50
C ASP A 126 9.67 -9.59 31.17
N GLY A 127 9.66 -8.73 32.20
CA GLY A 127 10.87 -8.30 32.92
C GLY A 127 11.70 -7.24 32.19
N VAL A 128 11.19 -6.67 31.10
CA VAL A 128 11.83 -5.59 30.36
C VAL A 128 11.39 -4.25 30.96
N ASN A 129 12.21 -3.70 31.85
CA ASN A 129 11.95 -2.42 32.51
C ASN A 129 12.47 -1.25 31.65
N GLY A 130 11.58 -0.31 31.30
CA GLY A 130 11.94 0.89 30.53
C GLY A 130 10.75 1.45 29.74
N PRO A 131 10.97 2.53 28.96
CA PRO A 131 9.96 3.02 28.04
C PRO A 131 9.77 2.01 26.88
N LEU A 132 8.56 1.91 26.36
CA LEU A 132 8.29 1.21 25.10
C LEU A 132 9.00 1.94 23.96
N GLU A 133 9.85 1.23 23.23
CA GLU A 133 10.62 1.78 22.10
C GLU A 133 10.09 1.27 20.76
N PRO A 134 10.45 1.91 19.63
CA PRO A 134 9.95 1.50 18.31
C PRO A 134 10.22 0.05 17.90
N TRP A 135 11.30 -0.55 18.39
CA TRP A 135 11.64 -1.96 18.15
C TRP A 135 10.92 -2.94 19.08
N ASP A 136 10.13 -2.44 20.03
CA ASP A 136 9.33 -3.25 20.95
C ASP A 136 7.86 -3.33 20.50
N TRP A 137 7.32 -2.27 19.86
CA TRP A 137 5.92 -2.19 19.48
C TRP A 137 5.41 -3.42 18.75
N ARG A 138 6.03 -3.78 17.62
CA ARG A 138 5.55 -4.88 16.76
C ARG A 138 5.59 -6.24 17.45
N TYR A 139 6.51 -6.45 18.39
CA TYR A 139 6.62 -7.69 19.14
C TYR A 139 5.49 -7.82 20.16
N TYR A 140 5.27 -6.78 20.98
CA TYR A 140 4.20 -6.79 21.98
C TYR A 140 2.82 -6.68 21.34
N SER A 141 2.68 -5.94 20.23
CA SER A 141 1.45 -5.89 19.45
C SER A 141 1.16 -7.28 18.84
N GLU A 142 2.14 -8.02 18.35
CA GLU A 142 1.89 -9.41 17.91
C GLU A 142 1.44 -10.30 19.07
N THR A 143 2.07 -10.16 20.24
CA THR A 143 1.73 -10.93 21.44
C THR A 143 0.30 -10.63 21.92
N ARG A 144 -0.11 -9.35 21.89
CA ARG A 144 -1.47 -8.92 22.24
C ARG A 144 -2.49 -9.48 21.24
N ARG A 145 -2.19 -9.43 19.94
CA ARG A 145 -3.07 -10.00 18.89
C ARG A 145 -3.35 -11.47 19.12
N GLN A 146 -2.32 -12.24 19.46
CA GLN A 146 -2.46 -13.67 19.77
C GLN A 146 -3.32 -13.90 21.02
N ALA A 147 -3.14 -13.09 22.06
CA ALA A 147 -3.90 -13.20 23.30
C ALA A 147 -5.39 -12.81 23.15
N GLU A 148 -5.69 -11.77 22.37
CA GLU A 148 -7.05 -11.22 22.25
C GLU A 148 -7.89 -11.91 21.15
N HIS A 149 -7.25 -12.33 20.06
CA HIS A 149 -7.96 -12.86 18.89
C HIS A 149 -7.73 -14.36 18.64
N ASP A 150 -6.86 -15.01 19.43
CA ASP A 150 -6.43 -16.41 19.20
C ASP A 150 -6.09 -16.64 17.71
N LEU A 151 -5.38 -15.67 17.13
CA LEU A 151 -5.01 -15.63 15.72
C LEU A 151 -3.49 -15.75 15.59
N ASP A 152 -3.04 -16.94 15.21
CA ASP A 152 -1.64 -17.19 14.89
C ASP A 152 -1.40 -16.96 13.38
N GLU A 153 -0.59 -15.95 13.05
CA GLU A 153 -0.19 -15.70 11.65
C GLU A 153 0.50 -16.90 11.01
N ALA A 154 1.25 -17.68 11.81
CA ALA A 154 1.89 -18.88 11.32
C ALA A 154 0.85 -19.97 10.96
N ALA A 155 -0.32 -19.99 11.61
CA ALA A 155 -1.43 -20.89 11.29
C ALA A 155 -2.25 -20.41 10.08
N LEU A 156 -2.33 -19.10 9.85
CA LEU A 156 -3.00 -18.51 8.68
C LEU A 156 -2.19 -18.70 7.39
N LYS A 157 -0.88 -18.47 7.46
CA LYS A 157 0.02 -18.41 6.29
C LYS A 157 -0.09 -19.61 5.33
N PRO A 158 -0.28 -20.87 5.78
CA PRO A 158 -0.50 -22.02 4.89
C PRO A 158 -1.73 -21.91 3.97
N TYR A 159 -2.70 -21.04 4.26
CA TYR A 159 -3.91 -20.85 3.45
C TYR A 159 -3.77 -19.77 2.37
N PHE A 160 -2.67 -18.99 2.40
CA PHE A 160 -2.41 -17.86 1.51
C PHE A 160 -1.23 -18.17 0.58
N SER A 161 -1.31 -19.24 -0.21
CA SER A 161 -0.31 -19.46 -1.26
C SER A 161 -0.42 -18.38 -2.34
N LEU A 162 0.72 -17.98 -2.92
CA LEU A 162 0.75 -16.95 -3.97
C LEU A 162 -0.18 -17.32 -5.15
N ASP A 163 -0.18 -18.58 -5.56
CA ASP A 163 -1.01 -19.05 -6.68
C ASP A 163 -2.51 -18.98 -6.35
N ALA A 164 -2.89 -19.34 -5.12
CA ALA A 164 -4.28 -19.22 -4.69
C ALA A 164 -4.74 -17.77 -4.62
N MET A 165 -3.88 -16.84 -4.20
CA MET A 165 -4.23 -15.41 -4.12
C MET A 165 -4.31 -14.75 -5.49
N ILE A 166 -3.48 -15.17 -6.45
CA ILE A 166 -3.65 -14.75 -7.86
C ILE A 166 -4.96 -15.27 -8.42
N ALA A 167 -5.28 -16.55 -8.17
CA ALA A 167 -6.55 -17.13 -8.59
C ALA A 167 -7.75 -16.40 -7.96
N ALA A 168 -7.63 -15.96 -6.71
CA ALA A 168 -8.66 -15.17 -6.03
C ALA A 168 -8.88 -13.81 -6.71
N ALA A 169 -7.81 -13.07 -7.00
CA ALA A 169 -7.89 -11.79 -7.70
C ALA A 169 -8.50 -11.94 -9.11
N PHE A 170 -8.10 -13.00 -9.84
CA PHE A 170 -8.66 -13.29 -11.18
C PHE A 170 -10.13 -13.71 -11.13
N ASP A 171 -10.54 -14.52 -10.15
CA ASP A 171 -11.95 -14.89 -9.97
C ASP A 171 -12.81 -13.67 -9.64
N CYS A 172 -12.30 -12.74 -8.84
CA CYS A 172 -13.00 -11.48 -8.56
C CYS A 172 -13.16 -10.64 -9.83
N ALA A 173 -12.09 -10.46 -10.60
CA ALA A 173 -12.15 -9.73 -11.87
C ALA A 173 -13.06 -10.40 -12.91
N LYS A 174 -13.14 -11.73 -12.93
CA LYS A 174 -14.09 -12.47 -13.77
C LYS A 174 -15.53 -12.19 -13.37
N ARG A 175 -15.85 -12.25 -12.07
CA ARG A 175 -17.21 -12.05 -11.55
C ARG A 175 -17.69 -10.61 -11.69
N LEU A 176 -16.80 -9.64 -11.50
CA LEU A 176 -17.12 -8.22 -11.62
C LEU A 176 -17.17 -7.75 -13.07
N PHE A 177 -16.21 -8.16 -13.89
CA PHE A 177 -15.92 -7.53 -15.17
C PHE A 177 -15.81 -8.51 -16.34
N GLY A 178 -16.15 -9.79 -16.15
CA GLY A 178 -16.12 -10.80 -17.22
C GLY A 178 -14.72 -11.09 -17.77
N LEU A 179 -13.66 -10.77 -17.03
CA LEU A 179 -12.28 -10.97 -17.48
C LEU A 179 -11.85 -12.44 -17.32
N GLU A 180 -11.15 -12.95 -18.31
CA GLU A 180 -10.55 -14.28 -18.31
C GLU A 180 -9.05 -14.20 -18.52
N PHE A 181 -8.30 -15.04 -17.80
CA PHE A 181 -6.84 -15.00 -17.74
C PHE A 181 -6.28 -16.32 -18.21
N ARG A 182 -5.48 -16.29 -19.28
CA ARG A 182 -4.80 -17.47 -19.83
C ARG A 182 -3.29 -17.27 -19.73
N ALA A 183 -2.58 -18.25 -19.15
CA ALA A 183 -1.12 -18.19 -19.10
C ALA A 183 -0.54 -17.97 -20.50
N LEU A 184 0.39 -17.03 -20.61
CA LEU A 184 1.02 -16.63 -21.85
C LEU A 184 2.51 -16.97 -21.78
N ASP A 185 2.94 -17.90 -22.63
CA ASP A 185 4.34 -18.30 -22.73
C ASP A 185 5.09 -17.35 -23.68
N VAL A 186 5.77 -16.37 -23.10
CA VAL A 186 6.55 -15.35 -23.82
C VAL A 186 7.84 -15.07 -23.07
N ALA A 187 8.87 -14.63 -23.80
CA ALA A 187 10.11 -14.17 -23.17
C ALA A 187 9.84 -12.93 -22.32
N LEU A 188 10.18 -13.01 -21.03
CA LEU A 188 10.05 -11.92 -20.06
C LEU A 188 11.43 -11.42 -19.62
N TYR A 189 11.45 -10.23 -19.02
CA TYR A 189 12.68 -9.58 -18.56
C TYR A 189 13.31 -10.28 -17.34
N HIS A 190 12.59 -11.21 -16.70
CA HIS A 190 13.08 -11.98 -15.56
C HIS A 190 12.41 -13.38 -15.54
N PRO A 191 13.15 -14.47 -15.22
CA PRO A 191 12.62 -15.83 -15.26
C PRO A 191 11.49 -16.11 -14.26
N ASP A 192 11.45 -15.38 -13.15
CA ASP A 192 10.37 -15.50 -12.16
C ASP A 192 9.10 -14.68 -12.52
N ALA A 193 9.16 -13.84 -13.55
CA ALA A 193 7.97 -13.11 -13.99
C ALA A 193 7.01 -14.07 -14.71
N ARG A 194 5.71 -13.82 -14.55
CA ARG A 194 4.64 -14.60 -15.20
C ARG A 194 3.76 -13.69 -16.02
N ALA A 195 3.28 -14.17 -17.16
CA ALA A 195 2.40 -13.40 -18.04
C ALA A 195 1.08 -14.13 -18.30
N TRP A 196 0.03 -13.34 -18.47
CA TRP A 196 -1.30 -13.80 -18.84
C TRP A 196 -1.85 -12.94 -19.97
N GLU A 197 -2.45 -13.59 -20.96
CA GLU A 197 -3.39 -12.94 -21.85
C GLU A 197 -4.70 -12.72 -21.10
N VAL A 198 -5.25 -11.51 -21.23
CA VAL A 198 -6.53 -11.14 -20.64
C VAL A 198 -7.56 -10.95 -21.75
N THR A 199 -8.67 -11.67 -21.65
CA THR A 199 -9.77 -11.63 -22.62
C THR A 199 -11.11 -11.35 -21.96
N ARG A 200 -12.08 -10.87 -22.74
CA ARG A 200 -13.50 -10.81 -22.38
C ARG A 200 -14.31 -11.27 -23.58
N ASP A 201 -15.20 -12.25 -23.38
CA ASP A 201 -16.03 -12.83 -24.45
C ASP A 201 -15.22 -13.27 -25.69
N GLY A 202 -14.02 -13.81 -25.45
CA GLY A 202 -13.07 -14.23 -26.50
C GLY A 202 -12.28 -13.10 -27.17
N ALA A 203 -12.56 -11.83 -26.86
CA ALA A 203 -11.82 -10.69 -27.39
C ALA A 203 -10.59 -10.36 -26.51
N HIS A 204 -9.45 -10.11 -27.15
CA HIS A 204 -8.22 -9.70 -26.48
C HIS A 204 -8.35 -8.29 -25.88
N LEU A 205 -8.11 -8.17 -24.57
CA LEU A 205 -8.16 -6.92 -23.83
C LEU A 205 -6.79 -6.43 -23.37
N ALA A 206 -5.92 -7.30 -22.87
CA ALA A 206 -4.61 -6.88 -22.37
C ALA A 206 -3.61 -8.04 -22.28
N VAL A 207 -2.35 -7.70 -22.03
CA VAL A 207 -1.38 -8.62 -21.42
C VAL A 207 -1.10 -8.15 -20.00
N PHE A 208 -1.24 -9.04 -19.02
CA PHE A 208 -0.89 -8.80 -17.63
C PHE A 208 0.38 -9.55 -17.25
N ILE A 209 1.30 -8.90 -16.57
CA ILE A 209 2.57 -9.46 -16.10
C ILE A 209 2.62 -9.32 -14.58
N GLY A 210 2.97 -10.40 -13.88
CA GLY A 210 3.19 -10.40 -12.44
C GLY A 210 4.64 -10.77 -12.10
N ASP A 211 5.34 -9.88 -11.40
CA ASP A 211 6.72 -10.06 -10.92
C ASP A 211 6.79 -9.89 -9.40
N TYR A 212 6.60 -10.99 -8.67
CA TYR A 212 6.18 -10.94 -7.27
C TYR A 212 7.31 -10.95 -6.24
N PHE A 213 8.52 -11.40 -6.59
CA PHE A 213 9.54 -11.72 -5.58
C PHE A 213 10.58 -10.61 -5.36
N ALA A 214 10.99 -10.43 -4.10
CA ALA A 214 12.13 -9.58 -3.74
C ALA A 214 13.45 -10.18 -4.26
N ARG A 215 14.36 -9.31 -4.69
CA ARG A 215 15.73 -9.64 -5.14
C ARG A 215 16.61 -8.40 -5.14
N GLY A 216 17.94 -8.56 -5.05
CA GLY A 216 18.88 -7.43 -4.98
C GLY A 216 18.78 -6.41 -6.11
N SER A 217 18.35 -6.82 -7.31
CA SER A 217 18.19 -5.93 -8.48
C SER A 217 16.85 -5.20 -8.55
N LYS A 218 15.92 -5.46 -7.63
CA LYS A 218 14.57 -4.86 -7.61
C LYS A 218 14.43 -3.90 -6.43
N ARG A 219 13.95 -2.68 -6.69
CA ARG A 219 13.61 -1.73 -5.62
C ARG A 219 12.51 -2.28 -4.71
N SER A 220 12.53 -1.90 -3.43
CA SER A 220 11.51 -2.30 -2.46
C SER A 220 10.15 -1.64 -2.70
N GLY A 221 9.08 -2.19 -2.12
CA GLY A 221 7.70 -1.74 -2.27
C GLY A 221 6.87 -2.65 -3.18
N ALA A 222 5.72 -2.16 -3.61
CA ALA A 222 4.93 -2.74 -4.69
C ALA A 222 4.47 -1.60 -5.61
N TRP A 223 4.26 -1.89 -6.89
CA TRP A 223 3.73 -0.92 -7.84
C TRP A 223 3.18 -1.59 -9.11
N CYS A 224 2.26 -0.89 -9.75
CA CYS A 224 1.74 -1.20 -11.07
C CYS A 224 2.28 -0.21 -12.12
N SER A 225 2.66 -0.71 -13.28
CA SER A 225 3.13 0.08 -14.42
C SER A 225 2.57 -0.48 -15.74
N ALA A 226 2.70 0.28 -16.83
CA ALA A 226 2.37 -0.19 -18.18
C ALA A 226 3.59 -0.08 -19.10
N PHE A 227 3.99 -1.19 -19.72
CA PHE A 227 4.95 -1.19 -20.84
C PHE A 227 4.34 -0.54 -22.08
N ARG A 228 3.03 -0.70 -22.26
CA ARG A 228 2.24 -0.06 -23.31
C ARG A 228 0.90 0.34 -22.73
N ARG A 229 0.52 1.60 -22.92
CA ARG A 229 -0.79 2.14 -22.50
C ARG A 229 -1.86 1.88 -23.55
N GLN A 230 -3.11 1.84 -23.11
CA GLN A 230 -4.26 1.75 -24.02
C GLN A 230 -4.44 3.08 -24.78
N ARG A 231 -4.92 3.02 -26.03
CA ARG A 231 -5.43 4.18 -26.78
C ARG A 231 -6.24 3.73 -28.01
N LYS A 232 -7.10 4.62 -28.52
CA LYS A 232 -7.79 4.45 -29.83
C LYS A 232 -7.20 5.33 -30.93
N LEU A 233 -6.52 6.43 -30.58
CA LEU A 233 -5.93 7.33 -31.57
C LEU A 233 -4.83 6.61 -32.37
N GLY A 234 -4.98 6.62 -33.69
CA GLY A 234 -4.07 5.94 -34.61
C GLY A 234 -4.29 4.42 -34.68
N GLY A 235 -5.43 3.93 -34.19
CA GLY A 235 -5.78 2.51 -34.13
C GLY A 235 -5.93 2.04 -32.68
N GLU A 236 -6.71 0.96 -32.52
CA GLU A 236 -6.93 0.36 -31.21
C GLU A 236 -5.66 -0.34 -30.70
N VAL A 237 -5.14 0.13 -29.57
CA VAL A 237 -3.95 -0.40 -28.91
C VAL A 237 -4.37 -0.93 -27.54
N ARG A 238 -4.14 -2.22 -27.30
CA ARG A 238 -4.36 -2.86 -25.99
C ARG A 238 -3.15 -2.71 -25.05
N PRO A 239 -3.36 -2.53 -23.75
CA PRO A 239 -2.28 -2.29 -22.79
C PRO A 239 -1.47 -3.56 -22.48
N VAL A 240 -0.22 -3.36 -22.07
CA VAL A 240 0.65 -4.38 -21.48
C VAL A 240 1.03 -3.88 -20.09
N VAL A 241 0.45 -4.51 -19.07
CA VAL A 241 0.46 -4.06 -17.68
C VAL A 241 1.34 -4.96 -16.85
N VAL A 242 2.08 -4.41 -15.89
CA VAL A 242 2.94 -5.16 -14.98
C VAL A 242 2.67 -4.76 -13.53
N ASN A 243 2.43 -5.76 -12.68
CA ASN A 243 2.48 -5.62 -11.22
C ASN A 243 3.80 -6.16 -10.72
N VAL A 244 4.46 -5.36 -9.89
CA VAL A 244 5.70 -5.73 -9.23
C VAL A 244 5.50 -5.73 -7.73
N CYS A 245 5.79 -6.85 -7.08
CA CYS A 245 5.80 -6.98 -5.62
C CYS A 245 7.18 -7.41 -5.13
N ASN A 246 7.35 -7.44 -3.80
CA ASN A 246 8.58 -7.81 -3.11
C ASN A 246 8.36 -8.91 -2.05
N PHE A 247 7.54 -9.91 -2.38
CA PHE A 247 7.29 -11.05 -1.49
C PHE A 247 8.55 -11.88 -1.29
N ALA A 248 8.71 -12.46 -0.10
CA ALA A 248 9.79 -13.39 0.17
C ALA A 248 9.58 -14.67 -0.63
N LYS A 249 10.53 -15.00 -1.52
CA LYS A 249 10.48 -16.22 -2.33
C LYS A 249 10.60 -17.44 -1.42
N GLY A 250 9.73 -18.43 -1.62
CA GLY A 250 9.73 -19.71 -0.91
C GLY A 250 9.10 -20.81 -1.75
N GLU A 251 9.18 -22.05 -1.26
CA GLU A 251 8.69 -23.26 -1.95
C GLU A 251 7.73 -24.05 -1.02
N PRO A 252 6.39 -23.91 -1.18
CA PRO A 252 5.73 -22.90 -2.01
C PRO A 252 5.86 -21.50 -1.40
N THR A 253 5.58 -20.47 -2.21
CA THR A 253 5.50 -19.10 -1.68
C THR A 253 4.18 -18.90 -0.92
N LEU A 254 4.30 -18.67 0.38
CA LEU A 254 3.19 -18.36 1.27
C LEU A 254 3.24 -16.89 1.67
N LEU A 255 2.12 -16.19 1.51
CA LEU A 255 1.96 -14.77 1.80
C LEU A 255 1.46 -14.58 3.24
N SER A 256 1.82 -13.47 3.86
CA SER A 256 1.00 -12.95 4.97
C SER A 256 -0.32 -12.41 4.43
N PHE A 257 -1.28 -12.12 5.30
CA PHE A 257 -2.51 -11.45 4.89
C PHE A 257 -2.23 -10.06 4.28
N ASP A 258 -1.24 -9.32 4.81
CA ASP A 258 -0.80 -8.04 4.25
C ASP A 258 -0.16 -8.18 2.85
N ASP A 259 0.64 -9.21 2.61
CA ASP A 259 1.21 -9.47 1.28
C ASP A 259 0.07 -9.85 0.28
N ALA A 260 -0.94 -10.60 0.73
CA ALA A 260 -2.11 -10.93 -0.08
C ALA A 260 -2.94 -9.67 -0.39
N ARG A 261 -3.14 -8.78 0.59
CA ARG A 261 -3.80 -7.49 0.39
C ARG A 261 -3.02 -6.60 -0.58
N THR A 262 -1.69 -6.55 -0.46
CA THR A 262 -0.81 -5.86 -1.41
C THR A 262 -0.98 -6.40 -2.84
N LEU A 263 -1.17 -7.71 -3.01
CA LEU A 263 -1.45 -8.30 -4.32
C LEU A 263 -2.76 -7.76 -4.91
N PHE A 264 -3.82 -7.69 -4.10
CA PHE A 264 -5.10 -7.13 -4.53
C PHE A 264 -5.00 -5.63 -4.83
N HIS A 265 -4.30 -4.87 -4.00
CA HIS A 265 -4.02 -3.44 -4.21
C HIS A 265 -3.42 -3.19 -5.61
N GLU A 266 -2.30 -3.84 -5.91
CA GLU A 266 -1.65 -3.69 -7.22
C GLU A 266 -2.54 -4.20 -8.35
N PHE A 267 -3.36 -5.22 -8.10
CA PHE A 267 -4.28 -5.74 -9.11
C PHE A 267 -5.43 -4.78 -9.40
N GLY A 268 -5.87 -3.97 -8.42
CA GLY A 268 -6.81 -2.87 -8.66
C GLY A 268 -6.23 -1.79 -9.57
N HIS A 269 -4.95 -1.42 -9.40
CA HIS A 269 -4.24 -0.57 -10.38
C HIS A 269 -4.16 -1.25 -11.76
N ALA A 270 -3.89 -2.55 -11.80
CA ALA A 270 -3.85 -3.29 -13.05
C ALA A 270 -5.21 -3.31 -13.76
N LEU A 271 -6.32 -3.46 -13.02
CA LEU A 271 -7.67 -3.36 -13.56
C LEU A 271 -7.93 -1.97 -14.15
N HIS A 272 -7.52 -0.90 -13.45
CA HIS A 272 -7.63 0.47 -13.94
C HIS A 272 -6.85 0.69 -15.25
N GLN A 273 -5.68 0.05 -15.40
CA GLN A 273 -4.92 0.07 -16.66
C GLN A 273 -5.57 -0.78 -17.77
N MET A 274 -5.97 -2.02 -17.45
CA MET A 274 -6.46 -3.00 -18.43
C MET A 274 -7.83 -2.64 -19.00
N LEU A 275 -8.70 -2.02 -18.20
CA LEU A 275 -10.06 -1.67 -18.59
C LEU A 275 -10.18 -0.27 -19.21
N SER A 276 -9.08 0.50 -19.27
CA SER A 276 -9.07 1.83 -19.87
C SER A 276 -9.61 1.81 -21.31
N ASP A 277 -10.51 2.73 -21.64
CA ASP A 277 -11.16 2.79 -22.96
C ASP A 277 -11.14 4.20 -23.57
N VAL A 278 -9.98 4.86 -23.53
CA VAL A 278 -9.83 6.26 -23.93
C VAL A 278 -9.31 6.43 -25.35
N THR A 279 -9.57 7.61 -25.93
CA THR A 279 -9.03 7.97 -27.25
C THR A 279 -7.53 8.24 -27.21
N TYR A 280 -7.07 9.02 -26.23
CA TYR A 280 -5.69 9.48 -26.16
C TYR A 280 -4.89 8.74 -25.08
N GLY A 281 -3.72 8.21 -25.43
CA GLY A 281 -2.91 7.40 -24.51
C GLY A 281 -2.31 8.17 -23.32
N PHE A 282 -2.29 9.51 -23.35
CA PHE A 282 -1.78 10.32 -22.25
C PHE A 282 -2.75 10.40 -21.06
N ILE A 283 -4.05 10.14 -21.27
CA ILE A 283 -5.09 10.04 -20.23
C ILE A 283 -5.50 8.59 -19.94
N SER A 284 -4.75 7.61 -20.45
CA SER A 284 -5.10 6.19 -20.30
C SER A 284 -4.76 5.64 -18.92
N GLY A 285 -5.62 4.75 -18.44
CA GLY A 285 -5.48 3.99 -17.21
C GLY A 285 -5.29 4.90 -16.00
N THR A 286 -4.22 4.66 -15.23
CA THR A 286 -3.91 5.42 -14.01
C THR A 286 -3.39 6.84 -14.25
N SER A 287 -3.61 7.42 -15.42
CA SER A 287 -3.30 8.83 -15.73
C SER A 287 -4.42 9.75 -15.27
N VAL A 288 -4.64 9.78 -13.95
CA VAL A 288 -5.68 10.51 -13.23
C VAL A 288 -5.06 11.37 -12.12
N ALA A 289 -5.87 12.16 -11.42
CA ALA A 289 -5.44 12.84 -10.19
C ALA A 289 -4.83 11.85 -9.19
N ARG A 290 -3.75 12.24 -8.53
CA ARG A 290 -2.99 11.40 -7.60
C ARG A 290 -3.83 10.99 -6.40
N ASP A 291 -4.69 11.87 -5.90
CA ASP A 291 -5.64 11.56 -4.82
C ASP A 291 -6.90 10.81 -5.26
N PHE A 292 -6.98 10.45 -6.54
CA PHE A 292 -7.96 9.52 -7.11
C PHE A 292 -7.34 8.18 -7.56
N VAL A 293 -6.04 8.15 -7.86
CA VAL A 293 -5.39 6.97 -8.45
C VAL A 293 -5.42 5.76 -7.52
N GLU A 294 -5.40 5.98 -6.20
CA GLU A 294 -5.42 4.92 -5.20
C GLU A 294 -6.83 4.37 -4.93
N LEU A 295 -7.88 5.02 -5.46
CA LEU A 295 -9.25 4.53 -5.28
C LEU A 295 -9.40 3.11 -5.88
N PRO A 296 -9.11 2.84 -7.16
CA PRO A 296 -9.26 1.50 -7.72
C PRO A 296 -8.41 0.42 -7.06
N SER A 297 -7.20 0.77 -6.60
CA SER A 297 -6.31 -0.17 -5.92
C SER A 297 -6.84 -0.55 -4.55
N GLN A 298 -7.11 0.44 -3.68
CA GLN A 298 -7.60 0.19 -2.33
C GLN A 298 -9.01 -0.40 -2.33
N LEU A 299 -9.88 0.06 -3.24
CA LEU A 299 -11.21 -0.52 -3.45
C LEU A 299 -11.09 -2.03 -3.65
N PHE A 300 -10.21 -2.47 -4.57
CA PHE A 300 -10.08 -3.90 -4.88
C PHE A 300 -9.59 -4.75 -3.68
N GLU A 301 -8.92 -4.17 -2.68
CA GLU A 301 -8.53 -4.86 -1.46
C GLU A 301 -9.72 -5.44 -0.69
N HIS A 302 -10.87 -4.75 -0.69
CA HIS A 302 -12.07 -5.21 0.02
C HIS A 302 -12.55 -6.60 -0.44
N TRP A 303 -12.30 -6.98 -1.70
CA TRP A 303 -12.69 -8.30 -2.21
C TRP A 303 -11.88 -9.45 -1.61
N LEU A 304 -10.67 -9.20 -1.10
CA LEU A 304 -9.94 -10.20 -0.34
C LEU A 304 -10.67 -10.57 0.96
N GLU A 305 -11.41 -9.63 1.55
CA GLU A 305 -12.14 -9.81 2.80
C GLU A 305 -13.56 -10.34 2.62
N VAL A 306 -14.07 -10.37 1.38
CA VAL A 306 -15.39 -10.94 1.08
C VAL A 306 -15.40 -12.43 1.45
N PRO A 307 -16.30 -12.90 2.35
CA PRO A 307 -16.28 -14.27 2.84
C PRO A 307 -16.29 -15.33 1.74
N GLN A 308 -17.05 -15.10 0.67
CA GLN A 308 -17.15 -16.05 -0.45
C GLN A 308 -15.81 -16.20 -1.21
N VAL A 309 -14.96 -15.17 -1.22
CA VAL A 309 -13.63 -15.20 -1.85
C VAL A 309 -12.68 -16.02 -0.99
N LEU A 310 -12.61 -15.75 0.31
CA LEU A 310 -11.79 -16.51 1.25
C LEU A 310 -12.20 -17.98 1.33
N GLU A 311 -13.50 -18.27 1.39
CA GLU A 311 -14.02 -19.65 1.41
C GLU A 311 -13.61 -20.46 0.18
N ARG A 312 -13.54 -19.79 -0.97
CA ARG A 312 -13.20 -20.44 -2.24
C ARG A 312 -11.69 -20.63 -2.40
N HIS A 313 -10.90 -19.62 -2.07
CA HIS A 313 -9.49 -19.53 -2.46
C HIS A 313 -8.50 -19.66 -1.30
N ALA A 314 -8.87 -19.36 -0.06
CA ALA A 314 -7.99 -19.55 1.09
C ALA A 314 -7.94 -21.05 1.47
N ARG A 315 -7.06 -21.79 0.79
CA ARG A 315 -6.92 -23.26 0.90
C ARG A 315 -5.53 -23.63 1.37
N HIS A 316 -5.47 -24.58 2.30
CA HIS A 316 -4.20 -25.07 2.81
C HIS A 316 -3.37 -25.68 1.68
N TRP A 317 -2.16 -25.16 1.46
CA TRP A 317 -1.36 -25.46 0.27
C TRP A 317 -1.03 -26.95 0.10
N GLN A 318 -0.92 -27.74 1.19
CA GLN A 318 -0.62 -29.18 1.11
C GLN A 318 -1.87 -30.05 0.94
N SER A 319 -2.96 -29.69 1.62
CA SER A 319 -4.12 -30.59 1.77
C SER A 319 -5.30 -30.16 0.91
N GLY A 320 -5.28 -28.93 0.37
CA GLY A 320 -6.40 -28.33 -0.35
C GLY A 320 -7.62 -27.99 0.53
N ALA A 321 -7.53 -28.27 1.83
CA ALA A 321 -8.61 -28.03 2.78
C ALA A 321 -8.93 -26.53 2.87
N PRO A 322 -10.22 -26.13 2.90
CA PRO A 322 -10.59 -24.74 3.08
C PRO A 322 -10.17 -24.23 4.46
N MET A 323 -9.95 -22.92 4.56
CA MET A 323 -9.75 -22.25 5.85
C MET A 323 -10.95 -22.53 6.77
N PRO A 324 -10.73 -22.99 8.02
CA PRO A 324 -11.78 -23.15 9.01
C PRO A 324 -12.61 -21.88 9.18
N ALA A 325 -13.92 -22.03 9.36
CA ALA A 325 -14.83 -20.89 9.42
C ALA A 325 -14.56 -19.97 10.62
N ASP A 326 -14.19 -20.55 11.76
CA ASP A 326 -13.81 -19.83 12.97
C ASP A 326 -12.49 -19.05 12.77
N MET A 327 -11.50 -19.65 12.10
CA MET A 327 -10.25 -18.97 11.74
C MET A 327 -10.50 -17.79 10.80
N ARG A 328 -11.37 -17.96 9.79
CA ARG A 328 -11.77 -16.89 8.88
C ARG A 328 -12.48 -15.75 9.63
N GLN A 329 -13.39 -16.07 10.54
CA GLN A 329 -14.10 -15.07 11.32
C GLN A 329 -13.14 -14.27 12.22
N ARG A 330 -12.17 -14.94 12.85
CA ARG A 330 -11.14 -14.28 13.67
C ARG A 330 -10.22 -13.39 12.84
N LEU A 331 -9.82 -13.85 11.65
CA LEU A 331 -9.04 -13.04 10.71
C LEU A 331 -9.77 -11.73 10.37
N LEU A 332 -11.05 -11.82 9.99
CA LEU A 332 -11.85 -10.64 9.65
C LEU A 332 -12.12 -9.75 10.87
N ALA A 333 -12.33 -10.34 12.06
CA ALA A 333 -12.52 -9.60 13.30
C ALA A 333 -11.26 -8.85 13.75
N ALA A 334 -10.07 -9.28 13.30
CA ALA A 334 -8.79 -8.63 13.59
C ALA A 334 -8.41 -7.56 12.55
N ALA A 335 -9.27 -7.22 11.58
CA ALA A 335 -8.96 -6.25 10.53
C ALA A 335 -8.65 -4.83 11.06
N THR A 336 -9.27 -4.44 12.18
CA THR A 336 -9.05 -3.15 12.85
C THR A 336 -7.96 -3.22 13.93
N TYR A 337 -7.25 -4.34 14.06
CA TYR A 337 -6.18 -4.50 15.03
C TYR A 337 -4.99 -3.57 14.73
N ASP A 338 -4.43 -2.92 15.77
CA ASP A 338 -3.27 -2.02 15.69
C ASP A 338 -3.46 -0.81 14.74
N GLN A 339 -4.71 -0.46 14.41
CA GLN A 339 -5.00 0.66 13.50
C GLN A 339 -4.51 2.00 14.03
N GLY A 340 -4.51 2.23 15.35
CA GLY A 340 -3.91 3.43 15.94
C GLY A 340 -2.45 3.61 15.50
N PHE A 341 -1.64 2.54 15.62
CA PHE A 341 -0.25 2.55 15.16
C PHE A 341 -0.14 2.80 13.65
N ALA A 342 -0.86 2.00 12.86
CA ALA A 342 -0.80 2.05 11.40
C ALA A 342 -1.19 3.42 10.85
N THR A 343 -2.20 4.05 11.46
CA THR A 343 -2.67 5.41 11.12
C THR A 343 -1.65 6.46 11.51
N VAL A 344 -1.09 6.41 12.73
CA VAL A 344 -0.11 7.40 13.21
C VAL A 344 1.15 7.40 12.36
N GLU A 345 1.76 6.25 12.07
CA GLU A 345 2.99 6.21 11.25
C GLU A 345 2.76 6.75 9.82
N PHE A 346 1.54 6.54 9.29
CA PHE A 346 1.14 7.03 7.97
C PHE A 346 0.92 8.55 7.98
N VAL A 347 0.04 9.05 8.85
CA VAL A 347 -0.36 10.46 8.91
C VAL A 347 0.84 11.33 9.27
N ALA A 348 1.73 10.86 10.15
CA ALA A 348 3.01 11.54 10.42
C ALA A 348 3.85 11.70 9.15
N SER A 349 3.90 10.68 8.29
CA SER A 349 4.65 10.75 7.02
C SER A 349 3.99 11.74 6.05
N ALA A 350 2.66 11.74 5.96
CA ALA A 350 1.92 12.65 5.09
C ALA A 350 2.00 14.12 5.54
N LEU A 351 1.96 14.39 6.84
CA LEU A 351 2.08 15.74 7.40
C LEU A 351 3.50 16.30 7.22
N VAL A 352 4.53 15.47 7.36
CA VAL A 352 5.92 15.87 7.05
C VAL A 352 6.09 16.13 5.55
N ASP A 353 5.54 15.28 4.67
CA ASP A 353 5.54 15.53 3.21
C ASP A 353 4.87 16.86 2.86
N LEU A 354 3.68 17.13 3.41
CA LEU A 354 3.01 18.42 3.21
C LEU A 354 3.88 19.58 3.69
N ALA A 355 4.42 19.48 4.91
CA ALA A 355 5.25 20.53 5.51
C ALA A 355 6.50 20.83 4.67
N PHE A 356 7.18 19.81 4.11
CA PHE A 356 8.33 20.01 3.23
C PHE A 356 8.06 20.83 1.97
N HIS A 357 6.81 20.85 1.52
CA HIS A 357 6.40 21.46 0.26
C HIS A 357 5.58 22.74 0.44
N GLU A 358 5.22 23.07 1.68
CA GLU A 358 4.64 24.34 2.06
C GLU A 358 5.74 25.37 2.36
N GLY A 359 5.58 26.58 1.84
CA GLY A 359 6.48 27.69 2.14
C GLY A 359 7.93 27.49 1.66
N VAL A 360 8.89 27.86 2.52
CA VAL A 360 10.31 27.89 2.19
C VAL A 360 10.92 26.51 2.39
N ALA A 361 11.61 26.00 1.36
CA ALA A 361 12.31 24.72 1.44
C ALA A 361 13.32 24.70 2.61
N PRO A 362 13.34 23.64 3.43
CA PRO A 362 14.25 23.56 4.56
C PRO A 362 15.70 23.36 4.11
N ALA A 363 16.63 24.04 4.78
CA ALA A 363 18.06 23.81 4.57
C ALA A 363 18.49 22.40 5.04
N ASP A 364 17.88 21.89 6.11
CA ASP A 364 18.05 20.51 6.57
C ASP A 364 16.68 19.83 6.72
N PRO A 365 16.30 18.93 5.79
CA PRO A 365 15.05 18.18 5.85
C PRO A 365 14.89 17.35 7.13
N MET A 366 16.00 16.88 7.74
CA MET A 366 15.94 16.08 8.97
C MET A 366 15.57 16.93 10.18
N VAL A 367 16.00 18.20 10.22
CA VAL A 367 15.61 19.15 11.27
C VAL A 367 14.12 19.45 11.17
N MET A 368 13.64 19.83 9.99
CA MET A 368 12.21 20.11 9.78
C MET A 368 11.34 18.88 10.07
N GLN A 369 11.78 17.67 9.67
CA GLN A 369 11.11 16.43 10.05
C GLN A 369 10.97 16.30 11.57
N ALA A 370 12.05 16.51 12.32
CA ALA A 370 12.03 16.39 13.79
C ALA A 370 11.12 17.44 14.44
N GLU A 371 11.13 18.68 13.93
CA GLU A 371 10.27 19.77 14.40
C GLU A 371 8.79 19.46 14.18
N VAL A 372 8.41 19.01 12.98
CA VAL A 372 7.02 18.62 12.66
C VAL A 372 6.57 17.47 13.57
N LEU A 373 7.38 16.41 13.70
CA LEU A 373 7.05 15.27 14.56
C LEU A 373 6.90 15.67 16.04
N ALA A 374 7.73 16.60 16.51
CA ALA A 374 7.64 17.13 17.88
C ALA A 374 6.36 17.96 18.08
N GLN A 375 5.98 18.80 17.12
CA GLN A 375 4.74 19.59 17.15
C GLN A 375 3.49 18.70 17.15
N LEU A 376 3.52 17.60 16.40
CA LEU A 376 2.44 16.60 16.39
C LEU A 376 2.34 15.81 17.69
N GLY A 377 3.40 15.82 18.52
CA GLY A 377 3.49 15.04 19.74
C GLY A 377 3.46 13.54 19.47
N ILE A 378 4.10 13.07 18.40
CA ILE A 378 4.07 11.65 18.02
C ILE A 378 4.49 10.74 19.20
N PRO A 379 3.79 9.62 19.46
CA PRO A 379 4.18 8.69 20.52
C PRO A 379 5.61 8.16 20.31
N ARG A 380 6.42 8.12 21.38
CA ARG A 380 7.85 7.72 21.34
C ARG A 380 8.10 6.40 20.58
N ALA A 381 7.23 5.43 20.78
CA ALA A 381 7.35 4.09 20.20
C ALA A 381 6.94 4.04 18.71
N ILE A 382 6.53 5.15 18.12
CA ILE A 382 6.04 5.23 16.74
C ILE A 382 6.86 6.26 15.98
N GLY A 383 7.41 5.84 14.82
CA GLY A 383 8.08 6.74 13.88
C GLY A 383 7.23 6.96 12.64
N MET A 384 7.77 7.72 11.68
CA MET A 384 7.20 7.77 10.34
C MET A 384 7.25 6.40 9.66
N ARG A 385 6.22 6.08 8.88
CA ARG A 385 6.19 4.91 8.00
C ARG A 385 7.37 4.92 7.01
N HIS A 386 7.79 6.11 6.58
CA HIS A 386 8.98 6.33 5.75
C HIS A 386 9.80 7.50 6.29
N ALA A 387 11.01 7.27 6.79
CA ALA A 387 11.93 8.37 7.07
C ALA A 387 12.40 9.05 5.78
N THR A 388 12.63 10.37 5.86
CA THR A 388 12.98 11.25 4.73
C THR A 388 14.03 10.68 3.77
N PRO A 389 15.19 10.19 4.23
CA PRO A 389 16.27 9.76 3.32
C PRO A 389 15.94 8.50 2.50
N HIS A 390 14.88 7.80 2.86
CA HIS A 390 14.39 6.63 2.14
C HIS A 390 12.89 6.74 1.82
N PHE A 391 12.34 7.96 1.76
CA PHE A 391 10.95 8.22 1.42
C PHE A 391 10.77 8.29 -0.09
N ALA A 392 10.93 7.14 -0.75
CA ALA A 392 10.96 7.03 -2.21
C ALA A 392 9.70 7.61 -2.89
N HIS A 393 8.52 7.48 -2.29
CA HIS A 393 7.28 8.08 -2.81
C HIS A 393 7.44 9.58 -3.09
N VAL A 394 8.09 10.30 -2.19
CA VAL A 394 8.24 11.76 -2.21
C VAL A 394 9.49 12.18 -3.00
N PHE A 395 10.61 11.46 -2.89
CA PHE A 395 11.90 11.94 -3.40
C PHE A 395 12.41 11.23 -4.67
N SER A 396 11.85 10.09 -5.08
CA SER A 396 12.30 9.41 -6.32
C SER A 396 11.69 9.97 -7.60
N SER A 397 10.58 10.71 -7.47
CA SER A 397 9.89 11.44 -8.54
C SER A 397 8.91 12.45 -7.91
N ASP A 398 8.25 13.27 -8.73
CA ASP A 398 7.15 14.12 -8.27
C ASP A 398 5.80 13.38 -8.17
N GLY A 399 5.79 12.05 -8.32
CA GLY A 399 4.57 11.24 -8.31
C GLY A 399 3.71 11.46 -7.06
N TYR A 400 4.31 11.40 -5.87
CA TYR A 400 3.65 11.63 -4.57
C TYR A 400 4.33 12.74 -3.75
N ALA A 401 5.13 13.61 -4.37
CA ALA A 401 5.64 14.80 -3.69
C ALA A 401 4.47 15.72 -3.35
N CYS A 402 4.31 16.11 -2.08
CA CYS A 402 3.09 16.78 -1.59
C CYS A 402 1.80 16.00 -1.93
N GLY A 403 1.90 14.68 -2.02
CA GLY A 403 0.85 13.79 -2.52
C GLY A 403 0.74 12.51 -1.70
N TYR A 404 1.52 12.35 -0.63
CA TYR A 404 1.43 11.13 0.18
C TYR A 404 0.10 11.02 0.94
N TYR A 405 -0.60 12.14 1.16
CA TYR A 405 -1.98 12.18 1.70
C TYR A 405 -2.99 11.43 0.82
N SER A 406 -2.69 11.27 -0.47
CA SER A 406 -3.59 10.67 -1.47
C SER A 406 -4.09 9.28 -1.07
N TYR A 407 -3.29 8.48 -0.36
CA TYR A 407 -3.74 7.19 0.17
C TYR A 407 -4.90 7.34 1.16
N MET A 408 -4.85 8.34 2.06
CA MET A 408 -5.94 8.58 3.01
C MET A 408 -7.15 9.20 2.32
N TRP A 409 -6.92 10.07 1.34
CA TRP A 409 -7.99 10.67 0.54
C TRP A 409 -8.77 9.60 -0.23
N SER A 410 -8.06 8.70 -0.91
CA SER A 410 -8.65 7.57 -1.62
C SER A 410 -9.28 6.54 -0.69
N GLU A 411 -8.78 6.35 0.53
CA GLU A 411 -9.40 5.46 1.53
C GLU A 411 -10.75 5.99 2.05
N VAL A 412 -10.98 7.30 2.01
CA VAL A 412 -12.33 7.84 2.26
C VAL A 412 -13.27 7.42 1.12
N MET A 413 -12.74 7.35 -0.11
CA MET A 413 -13.51 7.09 -1.32
C MET A 413 -13.72 5.60 -1.57
N ASP A 414 -12.79 4.72 -1.19
CA ASP A 414 -12.85 3.29 -1.45
C ASP A 414 -13.87 2.57 -0.56
N ALA A 415 -13.92 2.91 0.74
CA ALA A 415 -14.85 2.35 1.69
C ALA A 415 -16.28 2.76 1.34
N ASP A 416 -16.47 4.03 0.94
CA ASP A 416 -17.75 4.46 0.38
C ASP A 416 -18.02 3.76 -0.96
N ALA A 417 -17.06 3.60 -1.85
CA ALA A 417 -17.26 2.89 -3.12
C ALA A 417 -17.69 1.43 -2.90
N PHE A 418 -17.05 0.72 -1.98
CA PHE A 418 -17.39 -0.65 -1.64
C PHE A 418 -18.76 -0.76 -0.96
N ALA A 419 -19.14 0.24 -0.15
CA ALA A 419 -20.48 0.31 0.42
C ALA A 419 -21.60 0.31 -0.65
N ALA A 420 -21.34 0.71 -1.90
CA ALA A 420 -22.31 0.61 -2.99
C ALA A 420 -22.72 -0.84 -3.26
N PHE A 421 -21.76 -1.75 -3.17
CA PHE A 421 -21.99 -3.18 -3.36
C PHE A 421 -22.71 -3.78 -2.16
N ILE A 422 -22.37 -3.33 -0.94
CA ILE A 422 -23.10 -3.71 0.28
C ILE A 422 -24.55 -3.24 0.25
N GLU A 423 -24.80 -2.00 -0.18
CA GLU A 423 -26.14 -1.42 -0.38
C GLU A 423 -26.96 -2.21 -1.42
N ALA A 424 -26.31 -2.75 -2.45
CA ALA A 424 -26.94 -3.62 -3.45
C ALA A 424 -27.20 -5.05 -2.93
N GLY A 425 -26.62 -5.43 -1.79
CA GLY A 425 -26.76 -6.75 -1.19
C GLY A 425 -25.85 -7.84 -1.79
N ASP A 426 -24.96 -7.49 -2.72
CA ASP A 426 -24.01 -8.41 -3.34
C ASP A 426 -22.68 -7.69 -3.64
N ALA A 427 -21.58 -8.24 -3.10
CA ALA A 427 -20.20 -7.81 -3.38
C ALA A 427 -19.82 -7.92 -4.87
N PHE A 428 -20.64 -8.60 -5.67
CA PHE A 428 -20.47 -8.80 -7.11
C PHE A 428 -21.68 -8.33 -7.93
N ASP A 429 -22.49 -7.40 -7.41
CA ASP A 429 -23.64 -6.87 -8.14
C ASP A 429 -23.23 -6.36 -9.54
N PRO A 430 -23.82 -6.90 -10.63
CA PRO A 430 -23.38 -6.59 -11.99
C PRO A 430 -23.71 -5.16 -12.41
N THR A 431 -24.74 -4.54 -11.81
CA THR A 431 -25.13 -3.16 -12.12
C THR A 431 -24.15 -2.17 -11.49
N VAL A 432 -23.76 -2.39 -10.23
CA VAL A 432 -22.74 -1.60 -9.55
C VAL A 432 -21.37 -1.82 -10.20
N ALA A 433 -21.00 -3.06 -10.54
CA ALA A 433 -19.75 -3.36 -11.23
C ALA A 433 -19.65 -2.68 -12.61
N ALA A 434 -20.73 -2.72 -13.42
CA ALA A 434 -20.76 -2.03 -14.70
C ALA A 434 -20.65 -0.50 -14.56
N ARG A 435 -21.24 0.08 -13.50
CA ARG A 435 -21.08 1.50 -13.17
C ARG A 435 -19.65 1.83 -12.74
N LEU A 436 -19.03 0.99 -11.91
CA LEU A 436 -17.64 1.14 -11.49
C LEU A 436 -16.71 1.11 -12.70
N GLU A 437 -16.88 0.14 -13.60
CA GLU A 437 -16.09 0.07 -14.83
C GLU A 437 -16.26 1.33 -15.67
N ARG A 438 -17.51 1.69 -16.00
CA ARG A 438 -17.80 2.84 -16.87
C ARG A 438 -17.31 4.17 -16.33
N CYS A 439 -17.52 4.41 -15.04
CA CYS A 439 -17.29 5.73 -14.43
C CYS A 439 -15.88 5.88 -13.88
N ILE A 440 -15.16 4.79 -13.61
CA ILE A 440 -13.84 4.85 -12.96
C ILE A 440 -12.80 4.10 -13.79
N LEU A 441 -12.94 2.77 -13.95
CA LEU A 441 -11.86 1.94 -14.48
C LEU A 441 -11.59 2.16 -15.99
N SER A 442 -12.62 2.46 -16.78
CA SER A 442 -12.48 2.69 -18.22
C SER A 442 -12.24 4.15 -18.59
N ALA A 443 -12.60 5.06 -17.68
CA ALA A 443 -12.61 6.50 -17.95
C ALA A 443 -11.20 7.09 -18.05
N GLY A 444 -10.22 6.57 -17.29
CA GLY A 444 -8.92 7.22 -17.14
C GLY A 444 -9.07 8.72 -16.82
N GLY A 445 -8.19 9.56 -17.35
CA GLY A 445 -8.26 11.02 -17.19
C GLY A 445 -9.20 11.72 -18.19
N SER A 446 -10.32 11.11 -18.56
CA SER A 446 -11.25 11.69 -19.57
C SER A 446 -12.17 12.79 -19.02
N ASP A 447 -12.33 12.86 -17.70
CA ASP A 447 -13.11 13.87 -16.99
C ASP A 447 -12.50 14.12 -15.60
N GLU A 448 -12.99 15.13 -14.89
CA GLU A 448 -12.58 15.45 -13.52
C GLU A 448 -12.91 14.30 -12.56
N ALA A 449 -11.96 13.95 -11.69
CA ALA A 449 -12.10 12.83 -10.76
C ALA A 449 -13.35 12.92 -9.86
N GLU A 450 -13.72 14.13 -9.42
CA GLU A 450 -14.94 14.36 -8.66
C GLU A 450 -16.21 14.05 -9.48
N ALA A 451 -16.24 14.44 -10.75
CA ALA A 451 -17.37 14.17 -11.64
C ALA A 451 -17.52 12.67 -11.91
N LEU A 452 -16.41 11.98 -12.18
CA LEU A 452 -16.34 10.53 -12.33
C LEU A 452 -16.86 9.79 -11.09
N TYR A 453 -16.41 10.21 -9.89
CA TYR A 453 -16.86 9.61 -8.65
C TYR A 453 -18.35 9.87 -8.38
N ARG A 454 -18.84 11.09 -8.61
CA ARG A 454 -20.27 11.41 -8.47
C ARG A 454 -21.11 10.64 -9.49
N ALA A 455 -20.62 10.43 -10.70
CA ALA A 455 -21.30 9.58 -11.69
C ALA A 455 -21.36 8.11 -11.24
N PHE A 456 -20.35 7.65 -10.49
CA PHE A 456 -20.35 6.33 -9.86
C PHE A 456 -21.27 6.28 -8.63
N ARG A 457 -21.03 7.07 -7.57
CA ARG A 457 -21.75 6.97 -6.27
C ARG A 457 -22.98 7.85 -6.10
N GLY A 458 -23.15 8.87 -6.93
CA GLY A 458 -24.20 9.88 -6.80
C GLY A 458 -23.86 11.02 -5.83
N ARG A 459 -22.80 10.88 -5.03
CA ARG A 459 -22.35 11.86 -4.01
C ARG A 459 -20.86 11.68 -3.72
N MET A 460 -20.25 12.68 -3.10
CA MET A 460 -18.93 12.55 -2.49
C MET A 460 -19.03 11.95 -1.08
N PRO A 461 -18.01 11.20 -0.62
CA PRO A 461 -18.02 10.61 0.71
C PRO A 461 -17.78 11.67 1.79
N GLY A 462 -18.26 11.39 3.00
CA GLY A 462 -17.95 12.18 4.20
C GLY A 462 -16.74 11.61 4.95
N VAL A 463 -16.08 12.45 5.76
CA VAL A 463 -14.92 12.04 6.58
C VAL A 463 -15.31 10.99 7.63
N GLU A 464 -16.59 10.94 8.02
CA GLU A 464 -17.12 9.95 8.96
C GLU A 464 -17.03 8.51 8.43
N ALA A 465 -16.98 8.32 7.11
CA ALA A 465 -16.82 6.99 6.51
C ALA A 465 -15.43 6.41 6.82
N LEU A 466 -14.39 7.25 6.76
CA LEU A 466 -13.00 6.89 7.07
C LEU A 466 -12.83 6.45 8.54
N LEU A 467 -13.48 7.15 9.46
CA LEU A 467 -13.37 6.85 10.90
C LEU A 467 -14.07 5.55 11.31
N LYS A 468 -15.01 5.03 10.52
CA LYS A 468 -15.69 3.76 10.84
C LYS A 468 -14.87 2.52 10.47
N GLY A 469 -13.94 2.65 9.52
CA GLY A 469 -13.07 1.57 9.07
C GLY A 469 -11.78 1.41 9.89
N ARG A 470 -11.58 2.23 10.93
CA ARG A 470 -10.33 2.35 11.69
C ARG A 470 -10.52 2.15 13.18
#